data_AF-A0A967KNC8-F1
#
_entry.id   AF-A0A967KNC8-F1
#
_cell.length_a   1.000
_cell.length_b   1.000
_cell.length_c   1.000
_cell.angle_alpha   90.00
_cell.angle_beta   90.00
_cell.angle_gamma   90.00
#
_symmetry.space_group_name_H-M   'P 1'
#
loop_
_entity.id
_entity.type
_entity.pdbx_description
1 polymer ?
#
loop_
_entity_poly.entity_id
_entity_poly.type
_entity_poly.pdbx_seq_one_letter_code
_entity_poly.pdbx_strand_id
1 'polypeptide(L)'
;MPQARQIRLRIDTSTNWTTSDPTLLKGEPGIESDTGRVKIGDGSNVWSSLSYTTQLNPLFLKSYTVATVPTASSHTGAMIYVSDETGGAVPAFSDGTNWRRCTDRTIIS
;
A
#
# COMPACT_ATOMS: atom_id res chain seq x y z
N MET A 1 -5.69 4.38 -44.90
CA MET A 1 -5.27 3.65 -43.69
C MET A 1 -5.12 4.67 -42.57
N PRO A 2 -5.90 4.62 -41.47
CA PRO A 2 -5.66 5.52 -40.35
C PRO A 2 -4.31 5.16 -39.70
N GLN A 3 -3.47 6.16 -39.47
CA GLN A 3 -2.19 5.99 -38.77
C GLN A 3 -2.47 5.76 -37.28
N ALA A 4 -2.02 4.64 -36.72
CA ALA A 4 -2.07 4.42 -35.29
C ALA A 4 -1.11 5.42 -34.60
N ARG A 5 -1.65 6.29 -33.73
CA ARG A 5 -0.85 7.17 -32.88
C ARG A 5 -0.43 6.40 -31.64
N GLN A 6 0.84 6.08 -31.52
CA GLN A 6 1.43 5.49 -30.32
C GLN A 6 1.92 6.62 -29.40
N ILE A 7 1.46 6.62 -28.15
CA ILE A 7 2.03 7.47 -27.10
C ILE A 7 3.38 6.86 -26.70
N ARG A 8 4.44 7.67 -26.68
CA ARG A 8 5.74 7.28 -26.13
C ARG A 8 5.92 7.94 -24.77
N LEU A 9 6.23 7.14 -23.77
CA LEU A 9 6.58 7.61 -22.42
C LEU A 9 8.10 7.70 -22.28
N ARG A 10 8.58 8.46 -21.30
CA ARG A 10 10.00 8.44 -20.94
C ARG A 10 10.27 7.23 -20.06
N ILE A 11 11.20 6.40 -20.52
CA ILE A 11 11.55 5.12 -19.90
C ILE A 11 13.07 5.03 -19.92
N ASP A 12 13.66 4.70 -18.79
CA ASP A 12 15.10 4.46 -18.64
C ASP A 12 15.37 3.58 -17.41
N THR A 13 16.61 3.16 -17.18
CA THR A 13 17.01 2.44 -15.96
C THR A 13 17.04 3.38 -14.75
N SER A 14 16.84 2.84 -13.55
CA SER A 14 16.92 3.63 -12.31
C SER A 14 18.25 4.38 -12.15
N THR A 15 19.36 3.76 -12.58
CA THR A 15 20.68 4.39 -12.63
C THR A 15 20.69 5.60 -13.57
N ASN A 16 20.24 5.44 -14.82
CA ASN A 16 20.25 6.52 -15.79
C ASN A 16 19.31 7.67 -15.39
N TRP A 17 18.15 7.37 -14.82
CA TRP A 17 17.26 8.38 -14.25
C TRP A 17 17.92 9.18 -13.12
N THR A 18 18.62 8.49 -12.22
CA THR A 18 19.33 9.14 -11.10
C THR A 18 20.54 9.94 -11.59
N THR A 19 21.26 9.46 -12.61
CA THR A 19 22.41 10.18 -13.20
C THR A 19 21.99 11.41 -14.00
N SER A 20 20.92 11.31 -14.81
CA SER A 20 20.40 12.45 -15.57
C SER A 20 19.66 13.46 -14.70
N ASP A 21 19.06 13.00 -13.60
CA ASP A 21 18.23 13.72 -12.63
C ASP A 21 17.31 14.82 -13.22
N PRO A 22 16.48 14.52 -14.25
CA PRO A 22 15.71 15.54 -14.94
C PRO A 22 14.51 16.04 -14.14
N THR A 23 14.10 17.29 -14.33
CA THR A 23 12.77 17.79 -13.94
C THR A 23 11.74 17.34 -14.98
N LEU A 24 10.75 16.56 -14.55
CA LEU A 24 9.62 16.15 -15.38
C LEU A 24 8.50 17.20 -15.32
N LEU A 25 7.79 17.41 -16.44
CA LEU A 25 6.64 18.31 -16.49
C LEU A 25 5.54 17.84 -15.54
N LYS A 26 4.69 18.76 -15.09
CA LYS A 26 3.57 18.43 -14.21
C LYS A 26 2.65 17.39 -14.87
N GLY A 27 2.50 16.24 -14.22
CA GLY A 27 1.71 15.11 -14.71
C GLY A 27 2.44 14.19 -15.68
N GLU A 28 3.71 14.45 -16.02
CA GLU A 28 4.52 13.60 -16.89
C GLU A 28 5.00 12.34 -16.15
N PRO A 29 4.67 11.12 -16.61
CA PRO A 29 5.19 9.88 -16.04
C PRO A 29 6.62 9.60 -16.48
N GLY A 30 7.50 9.28 -15.53
CA GLY A 30 8.80 8.66 -15.77
C GLY A 30 8.84 7.24 -15.19
N ILE A 31 9.31 6.29 -15.99
CA ILE A 31 9.28 4.85 -15.68
C ILE A 31 10.71 4.32 -15.58
N GLU A 32 11.02 3.64 -14.49
CA GLU A 32 12.22 2.84 -14.33
C GLU A 32 12.01 1.45 -14.96
N SER A 33 12.73 1.12 -16.03
CA SER A 33 12.55 -0.12 -16.78
C SER A 33 13.00 -1.38 -16.05
N ASP A 34 13.93 -1.24 -15.12
CA ASP A 34 14.58 -2.30 -14.36
C ASP A 34 13.89 -2.60 -13.02
N THR A 35 13.27 -1.59 -12.40
CA THR A 35 12.54 -1.75 -11.12
C THR A 35 11.02 -1.78 -11.30
N GLY A 36 10.52 -1.35 -12.46
CA GLY A 36 9.09 -1.17 -12.74
C GLY A 36 8.44 -0.02 -11.97
N ARG A 37 9.22 0.80 -11.26
CA ARG A 37 8.68 1.93 -10.48
C ARG A 37 8.41 3.13 -11.36
N VAL A 38 7.45 3.94 -10.93
CA VAL A 38 7.01 5.15 -11.65
C VAL A 38 7.06 6.34 -10.70
N LYS A 39 7.53 7.48 -11.20
CA LYS A 39 7.34 8.79 -10.56
C LYS A 39 6.58 9.70 -11.52
N ILE A 40 5.83 10.65 -10.96
CA ILE A 40 5.07 11.64 -11.75
C ILE A 40 5.70 13.01 -11.50
N GLY A 41 6.05 13.70 -12.57
CA GLY A 41 6.56 15.06 -12.50
C GLY A 41 5.55 16.02 -11.89
N ASP A 42 6.05 16.99 -11.13
CA ASP A 42 5.27 18.11 -10.61
C ASP A 42 5.58 19.43 -11.33
N GLY A 43 6.53 19.42 -12.27
CA GLY A 43 6.98 20.59 -13.03
C GLY A 43 8.08 21.42 -12.35
N SER A 44 8.54 21.02 -11.16
CA SER A 44 9.50 21.80 -10.37
C SER A 44 10.63 20.95 -9.80
N ASN A 45 10.30 19.81 -9.18
CA ASN A 45 11.28 18.93 -8.54
C ASN A 45 12.00 18.04 -9.55
N VAL A 46 13.29 17.83 -9.31
CA VAL A 46 14.12 16.86 -10.06
C VAL A 46 13.72 15.42 -9.70
N TRP A 47 14.02 14.46 -10.59
CA TRP A 47 13.67 13.05 -10.46
C TRP A 47 13.98 12.46 -9.08
N SER A 48 15.16 12.74 -8.53
CA SER A 48 15.65 12.25 -7.24
C SER A 48 14.76 12.71 -6.08
N SER A 49 14.14 13.88 -6.18
CA SER A 49 13.26 14.48 -5.16
C SER A 49 11.79 14.10 -5.32
N LEU A 50 11.39 13.54 -6.48
CA LEU A 50 10.03 13.04 -6.68
C LEU A 50 9.79 11.75 -5.88
N SER A 51 8.57 11.60 -5.38
CA SER A 51 8.12 10.36 -4.75
C SER A 51 7.65 9.34 -5.79
N TYR A 52 7.85 8.06 -5.52
CA TYR A 52 7.25 6.99 -6.31
C TYR A 52 5.73 6.96 -6.15
N THR A 53 5.02 6.57 -7.21
CA THR A 53 3.56 6.44 -7.19
C THR A 53 3.09 5.27 -6.31
N THR A 54 3.94 4.26 -6.14
CA THR A 54 3.69 3.14 -5.23
C THR A 54 3.94 3.60 -3.80
N GLN A 55 2.95 4.22 -3.18
CA GLN A 55 2.91 4.35 -1.72
C GLN A 55 2.64 2.96 -1.14
N LEU A 56 3.57 2.42 -0.36
CA LEU A 56 3.27 1.33 0.55
C LEU A 56 2.37 1.91 1.65
N ASN A 57 1.06 1.85 1.45
CA ASN A 57 0.13 2.24 2.48
C ASN A 57 0.26 1.28 3.66
N PRO A 58 0.15 1.76 4.91
CA PRO A 58 0.01 0.88 6.06
C PRO A 58 -1.10 -0.15 5.82
N LEU A 59 -0.91 -1.37 6.32
CA LEU A 59 -1.98 -2.36 6.33
C LEU A 59 -3.07 -1.89 7.29
N PHE A 60 -4.22 -1.50 6.75
CA PHE A 60 -5.40 -1.16 7.53
C PHE A 60 -6.28 -2.40 7.70
N LEU A 61 -6.30 -2.96 8.90
CA LEU A 61 -7.24 -4.03 9.24
C LEU A 61 -8.63 -3.43 9.44
N LYS A 62 -9.68 -4.17 9.05
CA LYS A 62 -11.05 -3.77 9.32
C LYS A 62 -11.25 -3.68 10.84
N SER A 63 -11.67 -2.50 11.32
CA SER A 63 -11.89 -2.24 12.73
C SER A 63 -13.28 -2.68 13.19
N TYR A 64 -13.32 -3.29 14.36
CA TYR A 64 -14.52 -3.67 15.10
C TYR A 64 -14.36 -3.32 16.57
N THR A 65 -15.46 -3.24 17.30
CA THR A 65 -15.46 -3.37 18.76
C THR A 65 -15.62 -4.84 19.15
N VAL A 66 -15.26 -5.22 20.38
CA VAL A 66 -15.48 -6.59 20.92
C VAL A 66 -16.95 -7.01 20.70
N ALA A 67 -17.90 -6.09 20.91
CA ALA A 67 -19.33 -6.36 20.75
C ALA A 67 -19.80 -6.51 19.28
N THR A 68 -19.05 -6.01 18.30
CA THR A 68 -19.44 -5.99 16.88
C THR A 68 -18.58 -6.87 15.99
N VAL A 69 -17.61 -7.59 16.56
CA VAL A 69 -16.83 -8.58 15.82
C VAL A 69 -17.75 -9.64 15.19
N PRO A 70 -17.57 -9.98 13.91
CA PRO A 70 -18.39 -11.01 13.25
C PRO A 70 -18.06 -12.39 13.82
N THR A 71 -18.87 -13.41 13.52
CA THR A 71 -18.58 -14.78 13.97
C THR A 71 -17.24 -15.29 13.40
N ALA A 72 -16.34 -15.72 14.29
CA ALA A 72 -14.97 -16.12 13.94
C ALA A 72 -14.92 -17.34 12.99
N SER A 73 -15.81 -18.30 13.15
CA SER A 73 -15.85 -19.53 12.34
C SER A 73 -16.13 -19.30 10.86
N SER A 74 -16.78 -18.19 10.50
CA SER A 74 -16.99 -17.78 9.10
C SER A 74 -15.76 -17.06 8.49
N HIS A 75 -14.72 -16.82 9.28
CA HIS A 75 -13.57 -15.99 8.94
C HIS A 75 -12.23 -16.63 9.35
N THR A 76 -12.11 -17.96 9.33
CA THR A 76 -10.89 -18.69 9.75
C THR A 76 -9.63 -18.13 9.08
N GLY A 77 -8.63 -17.74 9.89
CA GLY A 77 -7.36 -17.18 9.42
C GLY A 77 -7.40 -15.68 9.06
N ALA A 78 -8.56 -15.03 9.14
CA ALA A 78 -8.65 -13.58 8.93
C ALA A 78 -8.04 -12.80 10.11
N MET A 79 -7.65 -11.55 9.83
CA MET A 79 -7.18 -10.59 10.82
C MET A 79 -8.09 -9.35 10.86
N ILE A 80 -8.29 -8.80 12.05
CA ILE A 80 -9.07 -7.59 12.31
C ILE A 80 -8.35 -6.69 13.31
N TYR A 81 -8.82 -5.46 13.44
CA TYR A 81 -8.42 -4.57 14.54
C TYR A 81 -9.58 -4.46 15.53
N VAL A 82 -9.32 -4.69 16.82
CA VAL A 82 -10.31 -4.55 17.89
C VAL A 82 -10.01 -3.27 18.65
N SER A 83 -10.87 -2.26 18.51
CA SER A 83 -10.60 -0.89 18.98
C SER A 83 -10.79 -0.68 20.48
N ASP A 84 -11.57 -1.55 21.14
CA ASP A 84 -11.98 -1.43 22.54
C ASP A 84 -11.66 -2.70 23.34
N GLU A 85 -10.66 -3.47 22.91
CA GLU A 85 -10.19 -4.63 23.64
C GLU A 85 -9.72 -4.26 25.06
N THR A 86 -9.98 -5.15 26.02
CA THR A 86 -9.45 -5.03 27.38
C THR A 86 -7.92 -5.01 27.36
N GLY A 87 -7.34 -3.93 27.91
CA GLY A 87 -5.89 -3.69 27.90
C GLY A 87 -5.41 -2.82 26.73
N GLY A 88 -6.33 -2.34 25.89
CA GLY A 88 -6.06 -1.42 24.80
C GLY A 88 -6.24 -2.06 23.43
N ALA A 89 -6.48 -1.21 22.43
CA ALA A 89 -6.79 -1.65 21.08
C ALA A 89 -5.69 -2.55 20.48
N VAL A 90 -6.09 -3.65 19.86
CA VAL A 90 -5.15 -4.70 19.43
C VAL A 90 -5.58 -5.35 18.11
N PRO A 91 -4.63 -5.74 17.24
CA PRO A 91 -4.91 -6.69 16.18
C PRO A 91 -5.34 -8.04 16.75
N ALA A 92 -6.36 -8.65 16.15
CA ALA A 92 -6.83 -9.98 16.47
C ALA A 92 -6.90 -10.86 15.21
N PHE A 93 -6.83 -12.18 15.39
CA PHE A 93 -6.96 -13.16 14.32
C PHE A 93 -8.00 -14.22 14.67
N SER A 94 -8.66 -14.79 13.67
CA SER A 94 -9.59 -15.89 13.87
C SER A 94 -8.85 -17.23 13.85
N ASP A 95 -9.03 -18.04 14.90
CA ASP A 95 -8.58 -19.44 14.93
C ASP A 95 -9.62 -20.43 14.39
N GLY A 96 -10.72 -19.92 13.81
CA GLY A 96 -11.87 -20.70 13.33
C GLY A 96 -12.93 -20.99 14.38
N THR A 97 -12.70 -20.64 15.65
CA THR A 97 -13.69 -20.72 16.74
C THR A 97 -13.87 -19.37 17.43
N ASN A 98 -12.77 -18.67 17.72
CA ASN A 98 -12.73 -17.40 18.44
C ASN A 98 -11.84 -16.39 17.72
N TRP A 99 -12.08 -15.11 17.98
CA TRP A 99 -11.10 -14.06 17.73
C TRP A 99 -10.12 -14.01 18.89
N ARG A 100 -8.83 -14.03 18.58
CA ARG A 100 -7.75 -14.02 19.56
C ARG A 100 -6.83 -12.83 19.35
N ARG A 101 -6.39 -12.22 20.44
CA ARG A 101 -5.41 -11.13 20.40
C ARG A 101 -4.09 -11.63 19.81
N CYS A 102 -3.46 -10.84 18.95
CA CYS A 102 -2.14 -11.18 18.41
C CYS A 102 -1.02 -11.10 19.46
N THR A 103 -1.24 -10.41 20.58
CA THR A 103 -0.25 -10.21 21.65
C THR A 103 0.01 -11.47 22.46
N ASP A 104 -1.04 -12.20 22.84
CA ASP A 104 -0.94 -13.33 23.77
C ASP A 104 -1.87 -14.51 23.43
N ARG A 105 -2.60 -14.42 22.32
CA ARG A 105 -3.59 -15.42 21.87
C ARG A 105 -4.74 -15.66 22.83
N THR A 106 -5.00 -14.82 23.84
CA THR A 106 -6.25 -14.94 24.58
C THR A 106 -7.43 -14.55 23.68
N ILE A 107 -8.62 -15.03 24.01
CA ILE A 107 -9.84 -14.59 23.34
C ILE A 107 -10.04 -13.10 23.65
N ILE A 108 -10.50 -12.34 22.65
CA ILE A 108 -10.84 -10.92 22.80
C ILE A 108 -11.97 -10.74 23.84
N SER A 109 -11.91 -9.67 24.62
CA SER A 109 -12.83 -9.41 25.75
C SER A 109 -13.03 -7.93 26.03
#